data_AF-A0A8J5J3A1-F1
#
_entry.id   AF-A0A8J5J3A1-F1
#
_cell.length_a   1.000
_cell.length_b   1.000
_cell.length_c   1.000
_cell.angle_alpha   90.00
_cell.angle_beta   90.00
_cell.angle_gamma   90.00
#
_symmetry.space_group_name_H-M   'P 1'
#
loop_
_entity.id
_entity.type
_entity.pdbx_description
1 polymer ?
#
loop_
_entity_poly.entity_id
_entity_poly.type
_entity_poly.pdbx_seq_one_letter_code
_entity_poly.pdbx_strand_id
1 'polypeptide(L)'
;MELSYPLVRVPFEGASKSFRLYHKQLTRELAQAAAQIEALDDGDGQQPGHRMDVEVAIKKLAELAEKLRDLKKSAKNNVLEQQNDLQSCATRTQYLETLEEAKVGGDPSLSGLQTGSINDRLIADFLLGQGYLESAKIIEDTKDVGHLVDHELHAECQAVLKDLQAHHTDKAITWCSQNGSRLRRLQSQLEFHLRLQDFIEFVRAHKPLEAVQHARTYLTPLAMQPDKQSLRDAAIGDVQIAMATLAFESPEKCGIEAYEKIFALDRWMILEKMFRKTFNDVYGMHDPPSLCIALHAGLSTLNTRACHLAQDANLKARLARSGARGKRQRREGEEDGDVDNGDSGSESEEWLKSITASEKNDGAANSANSKKRKYTRAEFPVPICPACSEVGSQLCLELPFAYHPHSRLMCRVTQSVMDEHNPPVVLPNGRVYSKRGIELLTQRSSDGMITCVDTHDVYSPTDVKPVYIL
;
A
#
# COMPACT_ATOMS: atom_id res chain seq x y z
N MET A 1 4.90 18.15 -0.09
CA MET A 1 3.83 18.23 -1.11
C MET A 1 3.60 16.92 -1.84
N GLU A 2 4.61 16.06 -2.05
CA GLU A 2 4.40 14.81 -2.83
C GLU A 2 3.49 13.79 -2.10
N LEU A 3 3.68 13.55 -0.79
CA LEU A 3 2.86 12.60 -0.02
C LEU A 3 1.36 12.97 0.09
N SER A 4 1.02 14.24 -0.15
CA SER A 4 -0.37 14.75 -0.10
C SER A 4 -1.07 14.70 -1.45
N TYR A 5 -0.39 14.32 -2.54
CA TYR A 5 -1.00 14.32 -3.87
C TYR A 5 -2.25 13.42 -3.97
N PRO A 6 -2.24 12.15 -3.50
CA PRO A 6 -3.42 11.29 -3.55
C PRO A 6 -4.61 11.85 -2.76
N LEU A 7 -4.35 12.55 -1.64
CA LEU A 7 -5.39 13.13 -0.79
C LEU A 7 -6.33 14.06 -1.55
N VAL A 8 -5.81 14.79 -2.55
CA VAL A 8 -6.62 15.69 -3.38
C VAL A 8 -7.03 15.01 -4.67
N ARG A 9 -6.12 14.21 -5.24
CA ARG A 9 -6.32 13.62 -6.57
C ARG A 9 -7.41 12.57 -6.61
N VAL A 10 -7.45 11.69 -5.61
CA VAL A 10 -8.39 10.57 -5.52
C VAL A 10 -9.84 11.04 -5.46
N PRO A 11 -10.26 11.92 -4.50
CA PRO A 11 -11.63 12.38 -4.43
C PRO A 11 -12.04 13.19 -5.66
N PHE A 12 -11.12 13.95 -6.27
CA PHE A 12 -11.40 14.66 -7.52
C PHE A 12 -11.68 13.70 -8.68
N GLU A 13 -10.88 12.64 -8.84
CA GLU A 13 -11.12 11.65 -9.88
C GLU A 13 -12.39 10.84 -9.62
N GLY A 14 -12.71 10.56 -8.35
CA GLY A 14 -13.99 9.98 -7.94
C GLY A 14 -15.18 10.85 -8.36
N ALA A 15 -15.18 12.13 -7.97
CA ALA A 15 -16.21 13.11 -8.35
C ALA A 15 -16.35 13.21 -9.87
N SER A 16 -15.22 13.28 -10.59
CA SER A 16 -15.21 13.37 -12.05
C SER A 16 -15.73 12.09 -12.72
N LYS A 17 -15.43 10.90 -12.18
CA LYS A 17 -15.99 9.61 -12.63
C LYS A 17 -17.51 9.64 -12.47
N SER A 18 -18.02 9.94 -11.27
CA SER A 18 -19.45 10.01 -10.96
C SER A 18 -20.20 10.96 -11.89
N PHE A 19 -19.67 12.18 -12.07
CA PHE A 19 -20.24 13.17 -12.98
C PHE A 19 -20.32 12.67 -14.42
N ARG A 20 -19.22 12.13 -14.97
CA ARG A 20 -19.16 11.65 -16.36
C ARG A 20 -20.14 10.50 -16.61
N LEU A 21 -20.22 9.56 -15.68
CA LEU A 21 -21.12 8.40 -15.79
C LEU A 21 -22.57 8.84 -15.73
N TYR A 22 -22.93 9.68 -14.75
CA TYR A 22 -24.29 10.19 -14.61
C TYR A 22 -24.70 11.05 -15.81
N HIS A 23 -23.82 11.96 -16.26
CA HIS A 23 -24.09 12.78 -17.45
C HIS A 23 -24.35 11.91 -18.68
N LYS A 24 -23.50 10.89 -18.93
CA LYS A 24 -23.69 9.97 -20.05
C LYS A 24 -25.02 9.22 -19.96
N GLN A 25 -25.40 8.75 -18.77
CA GLN A 25 -26.68 8.09 -18.54
C GLN A 25 -27.85 9.04 -18.81
N LEU A 26 -27.82 10.24 -18.23
CA LEU A 26 -28.85 11.25 -18.36
C LEU A 26 -29.04 11.66 -19.83
N THR A 27 -27.96 11.96 -20.56
CA THR A 27 -28.04 12.30 -21.99
C THR A 27 -28.66 11.17 -22.81
N ARG A 28 -28.31 9.91 -22.54
CA ARG A 28 -28.88 8.75 -23.22
C ARG A 28 -30.38 8.61 -22.95
N GLU A 29 -30.79 8.71 -21.69
CA GLU A 29 -32.19 8.56 -21.30
C GLU A 29 -33.06 9.71 -21.84
N LEU A 30 -32.55 10.94 -21.83
CA LEU A 30 -33.22 12.08 -22.46
C LEU A 30 -33.34 11.93 -23.99
N ALA A 31 -32.29 11.46 -24.67
CA ALA A 31 -32.35 11.20 -26.10
C ALA A 31 -33.36 10.08 -26.44
N GLN A 32 -33.43 9.03 -25.62
CA GLN A 32 -34.43 7.96 -25.77
C GLN A 32 -35.85 8.46 -25.53
N ALA A 33 -36.05 9.33 -24.54
CA ALA A 33 -37.33 9.97 -24.28
C ALA A 33 -37.75 10.88 -25.44
N ALA A 34 -36.84 11.70 -25.97
CA ALA A 34 -37.10 12.55 -27.13
C ALA A 34 -37.49 11.73 -28.38
N ALA A 35 -36.73 10.68 -28.70
CA ALA A 35 -37.04 9.80 -29.82
C ALA A 35 -38.40 9.08 -29.65
N GLN A 36 -38.79 8.74 -28.41
CA GLN A 36 -40.11 8.18 -28.13
C GLN A 36 -41.23 9.22 -28.34
N ILE A 37 -41.01 10.50 -28.06
CA ILE A 37 -41.97 11.57 -28.32
C ILE A 37 -42.14 11.78 -29.83
N GLU A 38 -41.04 11.89 -30.56
CA GLU A 38 -41.04 12.07 -32.01
C GLU A 38 -41.78 10.93 -32.71
N ALA A 39 -41.54 9.67 -32.30
CA ALA A 39 -42.24 8.51 -32.84
C ALA A 39 -43.75 8.46 -32.53
N LEU A 40 -44.23 9.26 -31.58
CA LEU A 40 -45.68 9.43 -31.31
C LEU A 40 -46.29 10.55 -32.18
N ASP A 41 -45.47 11.44 -32.75
CA ASP A 41 -45.87 12.61 -33.56
C ASP A 41 -45.91 12.30 -35.07
N ASP A 42 -45.43 11.14 -35.52
CA ASP A 42 -45.45 10.64 -36.92
C ASP A 42 -46.88 10.30 -37.43
N GLY A 43 -47.84 11.20 -37.23
CA GLY A 43 -49.24 11.07 -37.65
C GLY A 43 -49.52 11.43 -39.12
N ASP A 44 -48.55 11.99 -39.85
CA ASP A 44 -48.76 12.55 -41.19
C ASP A 44 -48.33 11.65 -42.36
N GLY A 45 -47.72 10.49 -42.08
CA GLY A 45 -47.17 9.58 -43.11
C GLY A 45 -47.83 8.19 -43.23
N GLN A 46 -48.67 7.75 -42.29
CA GLN A 46 -49.18 6.36 -42.27
C GLN A 46 -50.42 6.15 -43.15
N GLN A 47 -50.38 5.10 -43.98
CA GLN A 47 -51.52 4.57 -44.72
C GLN A 47 -52.73 4.24 -43.80
N PRO A 48 -53.98 4.22 -44.33
CA PRO A 48 -55.22 4.32 -43.56
C PRO A 48 -55.57 3.17 -42.57
N GLY A 49 -54.65 2.24 -42.31
CA GLY A 49 -54.88 1.06 -41.46
C GLY A 49 -53.90 0.90 -40.28
N HIS A 50 -53.00 1.85 -40.04
CA HIS A 50 -51.97 1.76 -38.98
C HIS A 50 -51.98 2.94 -38.00
N ARG A 51 -53.16 3.52 -37.74
CA ARG A 51 -53.31 4.49 -36.66
C ARG A 51 -53.16 3.77 -35.33
N MET A 52 -52.14 4.15 -34.59
CA MET A 52 -51.88 3.67 -33.23
C MET A 52 -53.12 3.91 -32.37
N ASP A 53 -53.55 2.88 -31.62
CA ASP A 53 -54.71 2.97 -30.75
C ASP A 53 -54.51 4.10 -29.72
N VAL A 54 -55.54 4.93 -29.55
CA VAL A 54 -55.53 6.08 -28.64
C VAL A 54 -55.25 5.64 -27.20
N GLU A 55 -55.78 4.49 -26.77
CA GLU A 55 -55.55 3.89 -25.45
C GLU A 55 -54.06 3.53 -25.27
N VAL A 56 -53.44 2.98 -26.32
CA VAL A 56 -52.01 2.61 -26.33
C VAL A 56 -51.12 3.85 -26.34
N ALA A 57 -51.50 4.90 -27.06
CA ALA A 57 -50.79 6.18 -27.06
C ALA A 57 -50.86 6.88 -25.69
N ILE A 58 -52.05 6.90 -25.06
CA ILE A 58 -52.24 7.42 -23.70
C ILE A 58 -51.34 6.66 -22.70
N LYS A 59 -51.30 5.32 -22.80
CA LYS A 59 -50.46 4.49 -21.93
C LYS A 59 -48.97 4.80 -22.12
N LYS A 60 -48.49 4.90 -23.36
CA LYS A 60 -47.09 5.24 -23.67
C LYS A 60 -46.71 6.65 -23.16
N LEU A 61 -47.60 7.63 -23.31
CA LEU A 61 -47.40 8.98 -22.79
C LEU A 61 -47.36 9.00 -21.25
N ALA A 62 -48.21 8.20 -20.59
CA ALA A 62 -48.18 8.05 -19.13
C ALA A 62 -46.86 7.43 -18.65
N GLU A 63 -46.39 6.35 -19.31
CA GLU A 63 -45.10 5.72 -19.02
C GLU A 63 -43.93 6.68 -19.24
N LEU A 64 -43.96 7.49 -20.30
CA LEU A 64 -42.95 8.50 -20.57
C LEU A 64 -42.97 9.63 -19.53
N ALA A 65 -44.17 10.07 -19.11
CA ALA A 65 -44.31 11.08 -18.07
C ALA A 65 -43.79 10.60 -16.71
N GLU A 66 -43.95 9.32 -16.37
CA GLU A 66 -43.31 8.71 -15.20
C GLU A 66 -41.78 8.70 -15.36
N LYS A 67 -41.25 8.21 -16.49
CA LYS A 67 -39.80 8.18 -16.74
C LYS A 67 -39.16 9.57 -16.61
N LEU A 68 -39.80 10.62 -17.13
CA LEU A 68 -39.32 12.00 -17.01
C LEU A 68 -39.36 12.51 -15.56
N ARG A 69 -40.36 12.09 -14.77
CA ARG A 69 -40.45 12.41 -13.34
C ARG A 69 -39.36 11.71 -12.53
N ASP A 70 -39.09 10.44 -12.83
CA ASP A 70 -38.01 9.66 -12.22
C ASP A 70 -36.64 10.24 -12.58
N LEU A 71 -36.43 10.59 -13.85
CA LEU A 71 -35.24 11.30 -14.32
C LEU A 71 -35.02 12.63 -13.58
N LYS A 72 -36.08 13.42 -13.38
CA LYS A 72 -36.02 14.66 -12.63
C LYS A 72 -35.65 14.42 -11.16
N LYS A 73 -36.16 13.35 -10.54
CA LYS A 73 -35.82 12.97 -9.16
C LYS A 73 -34.37 12.51 -9.07
N SER A 74 -33.93 11.65 -10.00
CA SER A 74 -32.55 11.18 -10.12
C SER A 74 -31.57 12.34 -10.28
N ALA A 75 -31.89 13.32 -11.13
CA ALA A 75 -31.06 14.51 -11.33
C ALA A 75 -30.91 15.36 -10.07
N LYS A 76 -31.97 15.51 -9.28
CA LYS A 76 -31.89 16.22 -7.99
C LYS A 76 -31.00 15.48 -6.99
N ASN A 77 -31.10 14.16 -6.92
CA ASN A 77 -30.26 13.35 -6.04
C ASN A 77 -28.79 13.43 -6.46
N ASN A 78 -28.50 13.34 -7.76
CA ASN A 78 -27.13 13.43 -8.24
C ASN A 78 -26.50 14.82 -8.01
N VAL A 79 -27.27 15.91 -8.09
CA VAL A 79 -26.79 17.24 -7.71
C VAL A 79 -26.35 17.27 -6.24
N LEU A 80 -27.08 16.61 -5.34
CA LEU A 80 -26.71 16.51 -3.92
C LEU A 80 -25.43 15.66 -3.73
N GLU A 81 -25.33 14.52 -4.42
CA GLU A 81 -24.13 13.68 -4.41
C GLU A 81 -22.90 14.45 -4.90
N GLN A 82 -23.02 15.17 -6.01
CA GLN A 82 -21.95 16.00 -6.56
C GLN A 82 -21.55 17.14 -5.61
N GLN A 83 -22.51 17.72 -4.88
CA GLN A 83 -22.20 18.71 -3.85
C GLN A 83 -21.41 18.10 -2.70
N ASN A 84 -21.77 16.89 -2.25
CA ASN A 84 -21.02 16.16 -1.23
C ASN A 84 -19.60 15.82 -1.71
N ASP A 85 -19.44 15.37 -2.96
CA ASP A 85 -18.12 15.09 -3.57
C ASP A 85 -17.23 16.33 -3.59
N LEU A 86 -17.79 17.49 -3.98
CA LEU A 86 -17.07 18.76 -4.00
C LEU A 86 -16.72 19.26 -2.60
N GLN A 87 -17.64 19.09 -1.63
CA GLN A 87 -17.37 19.40 -0.23
C GLN A 87 -16.23 18.53 0.31
N SER A 88 -16.23 17.24 -0.02
CA SER A 88 -15.18 16.27 0.31
C SER A 88 -13.80 16.73 -0.21
N CYS A 89 -13.76 17.23 -1.44
CA CYS A 89 -12.55 17.85 -2.01
C CYS A 89 -12.13 19.11 -1.25
N ALA A 90 -13.08 20.03 -1.00
CA ALA A 90 -12.82 21.29 -0.30
C ALA A 90 -12.29 21.09 1.12
N THR A 91 -12.88 20.17 1.89
CA THR A 91 -12.43 19.82 3.25
C THR A 91 -10.99 19.31 3.25
N ARG A 92 -10.61 18.46 2.28
CA ARG A 92 -9.24 17.96 2.18
C ARG A 92 -8.24 19.02 1.73
N THR A 93 -8.64 19.97 0.89
CA THR A 93 -7.81 21.14 0.55
C THR A 93 -7.58 22.03 1.77
N GLN A 94 -8.65 22.34 2.52
CA GLN A 94 -8.56 23.12 3.77
C GLN A 94 -7.66 22.41 4.81
N TYR A 95 -7.78 21.08 4.93
CA TYR A 95 -6.88 20.31 5.78
C TYR A 95 -5.40 20.51 5.40
N LEU A 96 -5.06 20.52 4.11
CA LEU A 96 -3.68 20.79 3.67
C LEU A 96 -3.22 22.22 3.97
N GLU A 97 -4.10 23.22 3.82
CA GLU A 97 -3.81 24.61 4.18
C GLU A 97 -3.49 24.72 5.68
N THR A 98 -4.28 24.10 6.55
CA THR A 98 -4.03 24.11 8.00
C THR A 98 -2.70 23.44 8.38
N LEU A 99 -2.30 22.38 7.66
CA LEU A 99 -1.01 21.73 7.86
C LEU A 99 0.17 22.58 7.39
N GLU A 100 -0.03 23.43 6.38
CA GLU A 100 1.00 24.35 5.90
C GLU A 100 1.19 25.52 6.87
N GLU A 101 0.09 26.13 7.32
CA GLU A 101 0.10 27.21 8.31
C GLU A 101 0.78 26.79 9.62
N ALA A 102 0.51 25.56 10.09
CA ALA A 102 1.13 25.02 11.29
C ALA A 102 2.65 24.81 11.18
N LYS A 103 3.18 24.57 9.97
CA LYS A 103 4.64 24.49 9.75
C LYS A 103 5.30 25.86 9.84
N VAL A 104 4.59 26.92 9.48
CA VAL A 104 5.10 28.30 9.50
C VAL A 104 5.06 28.88 10.92
N GLY A 105 4.10 28.47 11.74
CA GLY A 105 3.87 29.02 13.09
C GLY A 105 4.84 28.57 14.19
N GLY A 106 5.64 27.52 13.97
CA GLY A 106 6.71 27.10 14.89
C GLY A 106 6.27 26.63 16.29
N ASP A 107 4.97 26.50 16.58
CA ASP A 107 4.47 26.05 17.88
C ASP A 107 4.56 24.51 17.99
N PRO A 108 5.46 23.96 18.84
CA PRO A 108 5.68 22.51 18.94
C PRO A 108 4.49 21.74 19.52
N SER A 109 3.53 22.42 20.17
CA SER A 109 2.36 21.79 20.80
C SER A 109 1.24 21.45 19.80
N LEU A 110 1.03 22.30 18.78
CA LEU A 110 0.08 22.06 17.68
C LEU A 110 0.59 20.99 16.69
N SER A 111 1.91 20.90 16.54
CA SER A 111 2.57 19.93 15.65
C SER A 111 2.30 18.47 16.07
N GLY A 112 2.19 18.18 17.36
CA GLY A 112 1.97 16.81 17.87
C GLY A 112 0.60 16.22 17.54
N LEU A 113 -0.48 17.01 17.68
CA LEU A 113 -1.85 16.57 17.41
C LEU A 113 -2.09 16.35 15.90
N GLN A 114 -1.52 17.24 15.08
CA GLN A 114 -1.62 17.17 13.61
C GLN A 114 -0.74 16.06 13.00
N THR A 115 0.44 15.79 13.59
CA THR A 115 1.28 14.66 13.17
C THR A 115 0.60 13.31 13.45
N GLY A 116 -0.16 13.21 14.55
CA GLY A 116 -1.01 12.05 14.83
C GLY A 116 -2.04 11.80 13.72
N SER A 117 -2.78 12.84 13.34
CA SER A 117 -3.78 12.77 12.26
C SER A 117 -3.19 12.32 10.90
N ILE A 118 -1.99 12.80 10.54
CA ILE A 118 -1.32 12.37 9.29
C ILE A 118 -1.00 10.87 9.33
N ASN A 119 -0.43 10.39 10.44
CA ASN A 119 -0.05 8.99 10.58
C ASN A 119 -1.28 8.10 10.60
N ASP A 120 -2.31 8.46 11.36
CA ASP A 120 -3.58 7.73 11.44
C ASP A 120 -4.23 7.61 10.05
N ARG A 121 -4.24 8.69 9.27
CA ARG A 121 -4.71 8.69 7.87
C ARG A 121 -3.88 7.77 6.98
N LEU A 122 -2.54 7.87 7.02
CA LEU A 122 -1.66 7.04 6.20
C LEU A 122 -1.78 5.55 6.53
N ILE A 123 -2.00 5.21 7.81
CA ILE A 123 -2.24 3.85 8.26
C ILE A 123 -3.61 3.37 7.76
N ALA A 124 -4.66 4.18 7.89
CA ALA A 124 -5.99 3.85 7.37
C ALA A 124 -5.96 3.61 5.84
N ASP A 125 -5.37 4.52 5.07
CA ASP A 125 -5.18 4.37 3.61
C ASP A 125 -4.42 3.07 3.27
N PHE A 126 -3.35 2.76 4.02
CA PHE A 126 -2.58 1.54 3.80
C PHE A 126 -3.42 0.29 4.07
N LEU A 127 -4.14 0.23 5.19
CA LEU A 127 -5.00 -0.89 5.54
C LEU A 127 -6.09 -1.12 4.48
N LEU A 128 -6.72 -0.03 4.01
CA LEU A 128 -7.69 -0.06 2.91
C LEU A 128 -7.07 -0.61 1.62
N GLY A 129 -5.87 -0.14 1.26
CA GLY A 129 -5.12 -0.62 0.10
C GLY A 129 -4.76 -2.11 0.16
N GLN A 130 -4.51 -2.64 1.36
CA GLN A 130 -4.22 -4.07 1.58
C GLN A 130 -5.46 -4.95 1.76
N GLY A 131 -6.66 -4.35 1.86
CA GLY A 131 -7.92 -5.08 2.01
C GLY A 131 -8.40 -5.31 3.43
N TYR A 132 -7.74 -4.72 4.43
CA TYR A 132 -8.15 -4.75 5.83
C TYR A 132 -9.21 -3.67 6.12
N LEU A 133 -10.37 -3.79 5.47
CA LEU A 133 -11.44 -2.77 5.50
C LEU A 133 -11.98 -2.53 6.91
N GLU A 134 -12.24 -3.59 7.67
CA GLU A 134 -12.75 -3.49 9.05
C GLU A 134 -11.74 -2.81 9.99
N SER A 135 -10.46 -3.17 9.87
CA SER A 135 -9.40 -2.56 10.67
C SER A 135 -9.23 -1.07 10.35
N ALA A 136 -9.32 -0.70 9.07
CA ALA A 136 -9.31 0.70 8.67
C ALA A 136 -10.51 1.46 9.23
N LYS A 137 -11.70 0.86 9.20
CA LYS A 137 -12.93 1.46 9.73
C LYS A 137 -12.82 1.82 11.21
N ILE A 138 -12.19 0.96 12.01
CA ILE A 138 -11.91 1.24 13.42
C ILE A 138 -11.04 2.51 13.57
N ILE A 139 -10.02 2.69 12.73
CA ILE A 139 -9.15 3.88 12.79
C ILE A 139 -9.93 5.12 12.35
N GLU A 140 -10.72 5.03 11.28
CA GLU A 140 -11.58 6.12 10.80
C GLU A 140 -12.49 6.66 11.91
N ASP A 141 -13.16 5.76 12.63
CA ASP A 141 -14.16 6.12 13.63
C ASP A 141 -13.52 6.56 14.95
N THR A 142 -12.38 5.98 15.34
CA THR A 142 -11.71 6.30 16.62
C THR A 142 -10.79 7.53 16.54
N LYS A 143 -10.24 7.83 15.35
CA LYS A 143 -9.29 8.93 15.13
C LYS A 143 -9.88 10.11 14.36
N ASP A 144 -11.16 10.01 13.96
CA ASP A 144 -11.86 11.02 13.16
C ASP A 144 -11.10 11.39 11.87
N VAL A 145 -10.58 10.38 11.18
CA VAL A 145 -9.89 10.54 9.89
C VAL A 145 -10.74 10.05 8.70
N GLY A 146 -11.97 9.60 8.95
CA GLY A 146 -12.87 9.07 7.91
C GLY A 146 -13.12 10.03 6.75
N HIS A 147 -13.21 11.33 7.03
CA HIS A 147 -13.39 12.38 6.02
C HIS A 147 -12.13 12.64 5.16
N LEU A 148 -10.99 12.02 5.50
CA LEU A 148 -9.71 12.17 4.80
C LEU A 148 -9.31 10.93 3.99
N VAL A 149 -10.06 9.83 4.09
CA VAL A 149 -9.78 8.56 3.41
C VAL A 149 -10.92 8.16 2.48
N ASP A 150 -10.62 7.37 1.46
CA ASP A 150 -11.57 7.00 0.39
C ASP A 150 -12.06 5.55 0.56
N HIS A 151 -12.73 5.26 1.68
CA HIS A 151 -13.12 3.91 2.09
C HIS A 151 -13.90 3.15 1.00
N GLU A 152 -14.97 3.77 0.46
CA GLU A 152 -15.84 3.13 -0.53
C GLU A 152 -15.09 2.80 -1.83
N LEU A 153 -14.17 3.68 -2.23
CA LEU A 153 -13.35 3.47 -3.43
C LEU A 153 -12.38 2.29 -3.24
N HIS A 154 -11.76 2.18 -2.06
CA HIS A 154 -10.94 1.02 -1.75
C HIS A 154 -11.77 -0.25 -1.63
N ALA A 155 -12.98 -0.19 -1.06
CA ALA A 155 -13.89 -1.33 -1.03
C ALA A 155 -14.27 -1.81 -2.44
N GLU A 156 -14.52 -0.89 -3.39
CA GLU A 156 -14.70 -1.22 -4.82
C GLU A 156 -13.46 -1.96 -5.37
N CYS A 157 -12.26 -1.45 -5.10
CA CYS A 157 -11.00 -2.07 -5.53
C CYS A 157 -10.85 -3.50 -5.00
N GLN A 158 -11.05 -3.71 -3.69
CA GLN A 158 -10.96 -5.03 -3.07
C GLN A 158 -12.03 -5.99 -3.58
N ALA A 159 -13.23 -5.50 -3.86
CA ALA A 159 -14.29 -6.32 -4.43
C ALA A 159 -13.95 -6.84 -5.83
N VAL A 160 -13.22 -6.06 -6.64
CA VAL A 160 -12.70 -6.49 -7.95
C VAL A 160 -11.53 -7.47 -7.78
N LEU A 161 -10.58 -7.17 -6.89
CA LEU A 161 -9.44 -8.07 -6.63
C LEU A 161 -9.91 -9.45 -6.16
N LYS A 162 -10.88 -9.51 -5.25
CA LYS A 162 -11.50 -10.76 -4.80
C LYS A 162 -12.22 -11.52 -5.92
N ASP A 163 -12.80 -10.80 -6.88
CA ASP A 163 -13.44 -11.39 -8.07
C ASP A 163 -12.39 -12.08 -8.96
N LEU A 164 -11.27 -11.40 -9.20
CA LEU A 164 -10.14 -11.94 -9.97
C LEU A 164 -9.48 -13.14 -9.28
N GLN A 165 -9.35 -13.10 -7.95
CA GLN A 165 -8.86 -14.23 -7.15
C GLN A 165 -9.82 -15.43 -7.18
N ALA A 166 -11.12 -15.18 -7.38
CA ALA A 166 -12.12 -16.22 -7.62
C ALA A 166 -12.20 -16.66 -9.09
N HIS A 167 -11.25 -16.22 -9.94
CA HIS A 167 -11.20 -16.49 -11.37
C HIS A 167 -12.42 -15.95 -12.16
N HIS A 168 -12.95 -14.81 -11.74
CA HIS A 168 -13.98 -14.07 -12.46
C HIS A 168 -13.45 -12.70 -12.91
N THR A 169 -13.85 -12.27 -14.10
CA THR A 169 -13.40 -11.01 -14.73
C THR A 169 -14.49 -9.94 -14.76
N ASP A 170 -15.73 -10.29 -14.41
CA ASP A 170 -16.93 -9.48 -14.64
C ASP A 170 -16.82 -8.09 -14.00
N LYS A 171 -16.39 -8.03 -12.73
CA LYS A 171 -16.26 -6.74 -12.03
C LYS A 171 -15.10 -5.91 -12.58
N ALA A 172 -13.98 -6.55 -12.94
CA ALA A 172 -12.83 -5.86 -13.50
C ALA A 172 -13.16 -5.25 -14.87
N ILE A 173 -13.87 -5.98 -15.72
CA ILE A 173 -14.36 -5.51 -17.01
C ILE A 173 -15.37 -4.38 -16.85
N THR A 174 -16.29 -4.51 -15.89
CA THR A 174 -17.25 -3.45 -15.56
C THR A 174 -16.51 -2.18 -15.14
N TRP A 175 -15.50 -2.30 -14.28
CA TRP A 175 -14.63 -1.20 -13.88
C TRP A 175 -13.88 -0.58 -15.08
N CYS A 176 -13.38 -1.39 -16.01
CA CYS A 176 -12.74 -0.89 -17.24
C CYS A 176 -13.72 -0.04 -18.06
N SER A 177 -14.96 -0.50 -18.23
CA SER A 177 -15.99 0.22 -18.98
C SER A 177 -16.33 1.59 -18.36
N GLN A 178 -16.29 1.68 -17.04
CA GLN A 178 -16.53 2.92 -16.30
C GLN A 178 -15.37 3.91 -16.42
N ASN A 179 -14.14 3.41 -16.60
CA ASN A 179 -12.91 4.20 -16.64
C ASN A 179 -12.27 4.32 -18.04
N GLY A 180 -12.95 3.85 -19.09
CA GLY A 180 -12.36 3.64 -20.42
C GLY A 180 -11.70 4.87 -21.06
N SER A 181 -12.22 6.09 -20.83
CA SER A 181 -11.59 7.31 -21.35
C SER A 181 -10.24 7.60 -20.71
N ARG A 182 -10.10 7.34 -19.40
CA ARG A 182 -8.84 7.47 -18.65
C ARG A 182 -7.88 6.36 -19.03
N LEU A 183 -8.37 5.12 -19.14
CA LEU A 183 -7.57 3.95 -19.54
C LEU A 183 -6.93 4.13 -20.92
N ARG A 184 -7.67 4.70 -21.89
CA ARG A 184 -7.10 5.03 -23.21
C ARG A 184 -5.99 6.07 -23.14
N ARG A 185 -6.13 7.11 -22.31
CA ARG A 185 -5.06 8.12 -22.10
C ARG A 185 -3.82 7.51 -21.46
N LEU A 186 -4.00 6.52 -20.58
CA LEU A 186 -2.91 5.78 -19.95
C LEU A 186 -2.33 4.68 -20.86
N GLN A 187 -2.95 4.41 -22.02
CA GLN A 187 -2.63 3.28 -22.90
C GLN A 187 -2.59 1.93 -22.17
N SER A 188 -3.47 1.74 -21.18
CA SER A 188 -3.52 0.51 -20.37
C SER A 188 -3.94 -0.69 -21.22
N GLN A 189 -3.25 -1.82 -21.02
CA GLN A 189 -3.55 -3.11 -21.65
C GLN A 189 -4.49 -3.99 -20.80
N LEU A 190 -4.96 -3.48 -19.65
CA LEU A 190 -5.75 -4.26 -18.69
C LEU A 190 -7.02 -4.85 -19.33
N GLU A 191 -7.82 -4.03 -20.01
CA GLU A 191 -9.07 -4.49 -20.62
C GLU A 191 -8.82 -5.57 -21.69
N PHE A 192 -7.75 -5.41 -22.48
CA PHE A 192 -7.34 -6.42 -23.46
C PHE A 192 -7.03 -7.76 -22.79
N HIS A 193 -6.19 -7.76 -21.75
CA HIS A 193 -5.80 -9.00 -21.08
C HIS A 193 -6.94 -9.66 -20.30
N LEU A 194 -7.88 -8.89 -19.75
CA LEU A 194 -9.10 -9.43 -19.12
C LEU A 194 -10.00 -10.12 -20.16
N ARG A 195 -10.23 -9.48 -21.31
CA ARG A 195 -10.98 -10.10 -22.41
C ARG A 195 -10.26 -11.30 -23.01
N LEU A 196 -8.94 -11.28 -23.00
CA LEU A 196 -8.15 -12.43 -23.41
C LEU A 196 -8.32 -13.59 -22.42
N GLN A 197 -8.46 -13.29 -21.12
CA GLN A 197 -8.82 -14.31 -20.13
C GLN A 197 -10.19 -14.91 -20.40
N ASP A 198 -11.23 -14.10 -20.66
CA ASP A 198 -12.56 -14.61 -21.03
C ASP A 198 -12.49 -15.56 -22.24
N PHE A 199 -11.71 -15.19 -23.25
CA PHE A 199 -11.47 -16.05 -24.42
C PHE A 199 -10.87 -17.40 -24.02
N ILE A 200 -9.83 -17.39 -23.17
CA ILE A 200 -9.17 -18.61 -22.67
C ILE A 200 -10.18 -19.49 -21.92
N GLU A 201 -11.06 -18.89 -21.11
CA GLU A 201 -12.11 -19.63 -20.39
C GLU A 201 -13.16 -20.22 -21.35
N PHE A 202 -13.50 -19.56 -22.47
CA PHE A 202 -14.34 -20.18 -23.51
C PHE A 202 -13.68 -21.39 -24.16
N VAL A 203 -12.37 -21.32 -24.43
CA VAL A 203 -11.61 -22.46 -24.97
C VAL A 203 -11.58 -23.61 -23.98
N ARG A 204 -11.29 -23.32 -22.70
CA ARG A 204 -11.30 -24.31 -21.60
C ARG A 204 -12.68 -24.95 -21.39
N ALA A 205 -13.76 -24.22 -21.67
CA ALA A 205 -15.13 -24.72 -21.61
C ALA A 205 -15.56 -25.49 -22.88
N HIS A 206 -14.66 -25.74 -23.83
CA HIS A 206 -14.94 -26.36 -25.14
C HIS A 206 -16.03 -25.64 -25.96
N LYS A 207 -16.00 -24.30 -25.94
CA LYS A 207 -16.93 -23.41 -26.66
C LYS A 207 -16.21 -22.57 -27.74
N PRO A 208 -15.72 -23.19 -28.82
CA PRO A 208 -14.86 -22.52 -29.80
C PRO A 208 -15.60 -21.47 -30.64
N LEU A 209 -16.90 -21.63 -30.90
CA LEU A 209 -17.68 -20.66 -31.68
C LEU A 209 -17.87 -19.36 -30.90
N GLU A 210 -18.21 -19.47 -29.61
CA GLU A 210 -18.34 -18.35 -28.69
C GLU A 210 -16.99 -17.65 -28.49
N ALA A 211 -15.89 -18.42 -28.36
CA ALA A 211 -14.54 -17.87 -28.27
C ALA A 211 -14.19 -17.02 -29.50
N VAL A 212 -14.43 -17.52 -30.72
CA VAL A 212 -14.15 -16.78 -31.96
C VAL A 212 -15.03 -15.54 -32.09
N GLN A 213 -16.31 -15.63 -31.73
CA GLN A 213 -17.19 -14.47 -31.71
C GLN A 213 -16.70 -13.42 -30.72
N HIS A 214 -16.35 -13.83 -29.50
CA HIS A 214 -15.80 -12.96 -28.47
C HIS A 214 -14.51 -12.26 -28.92
N ALA A 215 -13.59 -12.99 -29.55
CA ALA A 215 -12.34 -12.45 -30.08
C ALA A 215 -12.60 -11.35 -31.12
N ARG A 216 -13.54 -11.57 -32.05
CA ARG A 216 -13.90 -10.59 -33.08
C ARG A 216 -14.55 -9.34 -32.49
N THR A 217 -15.40 -9.51 -31.48
CA THR A 217 -16.13 -8.40 -30.85
C THR A 217 -15.23 -7.54 -29.97
N TYR A 218 -14.31 -8.14 -29.21
CA TYR A 218 -13.54 -7.42 -28.19
C TYR A 218 -12.03 -7.40 -28.46
N LEU A 219 -11.40 -8.55 -28.73
CA LEU A 219 -9.94 -8.65 -28.80
C LEU A 219 -9.36 -7.91 -30.01
N THR A 220 -9.93 -8.09 -31.21
CA THR A 220 -9.41 -7.43 -32.42
C THR A 220 -9.48 -5.90 -32.32
N PRO A 221 -10.61 -5.29 -31.91
CA PRO A 221 -10.65 -3.84 -31.70
C PRO A 221 -9.67 -3.38 -30.61
N LEU A 222 -9.60 -4.07 -29.47
CA LEU A 222 -8.71 -3.69 -28.36
C LEU A 222 -7.22 -3.79 -28.73
N ALA A 223 -6.82 -4.80 -29.51
CA ALA A 223 -5.44 -4.95 -29.99
C ALA A 223 -5.01 -3.81 -30.93
N MET A 224 -5.96 -3.17 -31.64
CA MET A 224 -5.69 -2.05 -32.55
C MET A 224 -5.72 -0.67 -31.87
N GLN A 225 -6.27 -0.57 -30.66
CA GLN A 225 -6.44 0.70 -29.94
C GLN A 225 -5.14 1.42 -29.52
N PRO A 226 -4.06 0.73 -29.09
CA PRO A 226 -2.86 1.42 -28.62
C PRO A 226 -2.18 2.24 -29.72
N ASP A 227 -1.76 3.47 -29.42
CA ASP A 227 -1.02 4.27 -30.42
C ASP A 227 0.40 3.75 -30.66
N LYS A 228 0.99 3.10 -29.65
CA LYS A 228 2.35 2.55 -29.72
C LYS A 228 2.36 1.28 -30.56
N GLN A 229 3.12 1.30 -31.65
CA GLN A 229 3.30 0.16 -32.55
C GLN A 229 3.71 -1.12 -31.81
N SER A 230 4.68 -1.03 -30.90
CA SER A 230 5.16 -2.20 -30.14
C SER A 230 4.08 -2.87 -29.29
N LEU A 231 3.16 -2.09 -28.71
CA LEU A 231 2.03 -2.63 -27.94
C LEU A 231 1.00 -3.30 -28.84
N ARG A 232 0.76 -2.74 -30.04
CA ARG A 232 -0.13 -3.37 -31.04
C ARG A 232 0.43 -4.70 -31.52
N ASP A 233 1.71 -4.73 -31.88
CA ASP A 233 2.36 -5.94 -32.38
C ASP A 233 2.36 -7.05 -31.33
N ALA A 234 2.62 -6.69 -30.06
CA ALA A 234 2.51 -7.62 -28.94
C ALA A 234 1.08 -8.15 -28.75
N ALA A 235 0.07 -7.26 -28.75
CA ALA A 235 -1.33 -7.65 -28.59
C ALA A 235 -1.83 -8.53 -29.75
N ILE A 236 -1.41 -8.24 -30.99
CA ILE A 236 -1.70 -9.09 -32.15
C ILE A 236 -1.06 -10.47 -31.98
N GLY A 237 0.20 -10.52 -31.54
CA GLY A 237 0.90 -11.76 -31.23
C GLY A 237 0.13 -12.60 -30.20
N ASP A 238 -0.31 -11.98 -29.10
CA ASP A 238 -1.12 -12.65 -28.07
C ASP A 238 -2.44 -13.20 -28.65
N VAL A 239 -3.12 -12.44 -29.52
CA VAL A 239 -4.34 -12.92 -30.20
C VAL A 239 -4.04 -14.09 -31.13
N GLN A 240 -2.94 -14.07 -31.87
CA GLN A 240 -2.55 -15.17 -32.77
C GLN A 240 -2.27 -16.45 -31.98
N ILE A 241 -1.54 -16.34 -30.87
CA ILE A 241 -1.23 -17.49 -30.00
C ILE A 241 -2.54 -18.05 -29.41
N ALA A 242 -3.42 -17.19 -28.88
CA ALA A 242 -4.71 -17.61 -28.35
C ALA A 242 -5.61 -18.26 -29.41
N MET A 243 -5.68 -17.69 -30.62
CA MET A 243 -6.46 -18.29 -31.71
C MET A 243 -5.90 -19.63 -32.17
N ALA A 244 -4.57 -19.81 -32.17
CA ALA A 244 -3.94 -21.08 -32.52
C ALA A 244 -4.35 -22.22 -31.56
N THR A 245 -4.62 -21.89 -30.28
CA THR A 245 -5.04 -22.88 -29.28
C THR A 245 -6.37 -23.56 -29.61
N LEU A 246 -7.22 -22.95 -30.43
CA LEU A 246 -8.49 -23.55 -30.89
C LEU A 246 -8.28 -24.83 -31.73
N ALA A 247 -7.08 -25.05 -32.27
CA ALA A 247 -6.75 -26.24 -33.04
C ALA A 247 -6.50 -27.48 -32.17
N PHE A 248 -6.41 -27.32 -30.84
CA PHE A 248 -6.06 -28.39 -29.90
C PHE A 248 -7.27 -28.76 -29.04
N GLU A 249 -7.47 -30.06 -28.80
CA GLU A 249 -8.52 -30.55 -27.90
C GLU A 249 -8.22 -30.21 -26.43
N SER A 250 -6.95 -30.20 -26.05
CA SER A 250 -6.48 -29.81 -24.71
C SER A 250 -5.24 -28.91 -24.81
N PRO A 251 -5.44 -27.60 -25.04
CA PRO A 251 -4.34 -26.63 -25.19
C PRO A 251 -3.38 -26.57 -23.99
N GLU A 252 -3.87 -26.86 -22.79
CA GLU A 252 -3.09 -26.88 -21.55
C GLU A 252 -2.11 -28.05 -21.44
N LYS A 253 -2.19 -29.05 -22.33
CA LYS A 253 -1.32 -30.25 -22.37
C LYS A 253 -0.89 -30.58 -23.80
N CYS A 254 -0.74 -29.57 -24.64
CA CYS A 254 -0.44 -29.76 -26.05
C CYS A 254 1.05 -29.98 -26.35
N GLY A 255 1.93 -29.88 -25.34
CA GLY A 255 3.38 -30.02 -25.48
C GLY A 255 4.08 -28.78 -26.04
N ILE A 256 3.35 -27.67 -26.22
CA ILE A 256 3.88 -26.40 -26.72
C ILE A 256 3.82 -25.38 -25.59
N GLU A 257 4.98 -25.07 -24.99
CA GLU A 257 5.11 -24.21 -23.81
C GLU A 257 4.39 -22.85 -23.98
N ALA A 258 4.48 -22.24 -25.16
CA ALA A 258 3.85 -20.95 -25.44
C ALA A 258 2.31 -20.99 -25.31
N TYR A 259 1.68 -22.12 -25.64
CA TYR A 259 0.24 -22.30 -25.51
C TYR A 259 -0.14 -22.67 -24.08
N GLU A 260 0.58 -23.62 -23.47
CA GLU A 260 0.33 -24.07 -22.11
C GLU A 260 0.45 -22.91 -21.09
N LYS A 261 1.43 -22.02 -21.28
CA LYS A 261 1.64 -20.84 -20.43
C LYS A 261 0.45 -19.89 -20.42
N ILE A 262 -0.29 -19.76 -21.52
CA ILE A 262 -1.48 -18.90 -21.58
C ILE A 262 -2.61 -19.44 -20.69
N PHE A 263 -2.66 -20.76 -20.50
CA PHE A 263 -3.68 -21.43 -19.68
C PHE A 263 -3.24 -21.60 -18.21
N ALA A 264 -2.01 -21.20 -17.85
CA ALA A 264 -1.50 -21.30 -16.49
C ALA A 264 -2.29 -20.45 -15.50
N LEU A 265 -2.50 -20.98 -14.28
CA LEU A 265 -3.23 -20.28 -13.22
C LEU A 265 -2.53 -19.01 -12.74
N ASP A 266 -1.21 -18.94 -12.83
CA ASP A 266 -0.40 -17.77 -12.46
C ASP A 266 -0.80 -16.50 -13.23
N ARG A 267 -1.46 -16.66 -14.37
CA ARG A 267 -1.99 -15.54 -15.15
C ARG A 267 -2.99 -14.71 -14.35
N TRP A 268 -3.78 -15.31 -13.47
CA TRP A 268 -4.70 -14.57 -12.60
C TRP A 268 -3.97 -13.65 -11.61
N MET A 269 -2.83 -14.08 -11.08
CA MET A 269 -1.98 -13.21 -10.26
C MET A 269 -1.41 -12.02 -11.05
N ILE A 270 -1.07 -12.23 -12.33
CA ILE A 270 -0.62 -11.16 -13.22
C ILE A 270 -1.77 -10.17 -13.48
N LEU A 271 -2.99 -10.66 -13.73
CA LEU A 271 -4.18 -9.82 -13.90
C LEU A 271 -4.48 -9.02 -12.63
N GLU A 272 -4.37 -9.62 -11.45
CA GLU A 272 -4.53 -8.94 -10.17
C GLU A 272 -3.53 -7.79 -10.01
N LYS A 273 -2.23 -8.07 -10.22
CA LYS A 273 -1.16 -7.06 -10.15
C LYS A 273 -1.36 -5.94 -11.16
N MET A 274 -1.73 -6.28 -12.39
CA MET A 274 -2.01 -5.31 -13.44
C MET A 274 -3.24 -4.46 -13.14
N PHE A 275 -4.30 -5.04 -12.59
CA PHE A 275 -5.48 -4.31 -12.13
C PHE A 275 -5.09 -3.31 -11.04
N ARG A 276 -4.40 -3.76 -9.99
CA ARG A 276 -3.94 -2.91 -8.88
C ARG A 276 -3.09 -1.73 -9.37
N LYS A 277 -2.11 -1.99 -10.24
CA LYS A 277 -1.28 -0.94 -10.84
C LYS A 277 -2.13 0.05 -11.64
N THR A 278 -2.99 -0.45 -12.53
CA THR A 278 -3.85 0.40 -13.36
C THR A 278 -4.82 1.22 -12.51
N PHE A 279 -5.35 0.64 -11.43
CA PHE A 279 -6.20 1.32 -10.47
C PHE A 279 -5.46 2.50 -9.82
N ASN A 280 -4.23 2.27 -9.34
CA ASN A 280 -3.40 3.31 -8.77
C ASN A 280 -3.12 4.43 -9.80
N ASP A 281 -2.79 4.08 -11.05
CA ASP A 281 -2.52 5.05 -12.13
C ASP A 281 -3.77 5.89 -12.51
N VAL A 282 -4.95 5.29 -12.45
CA VAL A 282 -6.23 5.98 -12.74
C VAL A 282 -6.51 7.05 -11.70
N TYR A 283 -6.42 6.71 -10.41
CA TYR A 283 -6.74 7.62 -9.30
C TYR A 283 -5.54 8.44 -8.82
N GLY A 284 -4.34 8.20 -9.35
CA GLY A 284 -3.12 8.90 -8.95
C GLY A 284 -2.66 8.54 -7.53
N MET A 285 -2.89 7.29 -7.12
CA MET A 285 -2.37 6.74 -5.87
C MET A 285 -0.89 6.39 -6.02
N HIS A 286 -0.13 6.46 -4.92
CA HIS A 286 1.27 6.07 -4.94
C HIS A 286 1.44 4.55 -4.96
N ASP A 287 2.41 4.10 -5.76
CA ASP A 287 2.95 2.75 -5.74
C ASP A 287 4.49 2.87 -5.66
N PRO A 288 5.12 2.61 -4.49
CA PRO A 288 4.56 2.01 -3.28
C PRO A 288 3.62 2.96 -2.48
N PRO A 289 2.78 2.43 -1.57
CA PRO A 289 1.84 3.25 -0.78
C PRO A 289 2.50 4.39 0.00
N SER A 290 1.77 5.50 0.20
CA SER A 290 2.25 6.71 0.88
C SER A 290 2.87 6.45 2.25
N LEU A 291 2.31 5.51 3.03
CA LEU A 291 2.87 5.11 4.32
C LEU A 291 4.28 4.53 4.18
N CYS A 292 4.50 3.66 3.19
CA CYS A 292 5.80 3.05 2.93
C CYS A 292 6.82 4.12 2.52
N ILE A 293 6.42 5.08 1.66
CA ILE A 293 7.30 6.19 1.26
C ILE A 293 7.72 7.01 2.50
N ALA A 294 6.76 7.39 3.35
CA ALA A 294 7.03 8.15 4.57
C ALA A 294 7.94 7.38 5.54
N LEU A 295 7.69 6.08 5.73
CA LEU A 295 8.46 5.22 6.60
C LEU A 295 9.89 5.02 6.10
N HIS A 296 10.08 4.72 4.81
CA HIS A 296 11.40 4.57 4.22
C HIS A 296 12.19 5.88 4.25
N ALA A 297 11.54 7.02 3.99
CA ALA A 297 12.19 8.32 4.10
C ALA A 297 12.66 8.59 5.54
N GLY A 298 11.79 8.35 6.53
CA GLY A 298 12.14 8.49 7.95
C GLY A 298 13.27 7.56 8.37
N LEU A 299 13.16 6.27 8.04
CA LEU A 299 14.17 5.26 8.38
C LEU A 299 15.52 5.56 7.73
N SER A 300 15.54 6.07 6.49
CA SER A 300 16.78 6.46 5.80
C SER A 300 17.55 7.55 6.55
N THR A 301 16.87 8.45 7.27
CA THR A 301 17.53 9.47 8.11
C THR A 301 18.12 8.90 9.41
N LEU A 302 17.57 7.78 9.90
CA LEU A 302 17.99 7.12 11.14
C LEU A 302 18.98 5.98 10.90
N ASN A 303 19.02 5.43 9.69
CA ASN A 303 19.84 4.29 9.33
C ASN A 303 21.31 4.71 9.22
N THR A 304 22.12 4.39 10.23
CA THR A 304 23.55 4.72 10.25
C THR A 304 24.41 3.48 10.03
N ARG A 305 25.70 3.65 9.72
CA ARG A 305 26.66 2.52 9.66
C ARG A 305 26.73 1.73 10.97
N ALA A 306 26.49 2.39 12.11
CA ALA A 306 26.40 1.71 13.40
C ALA A 306 25.18 0.76 13.47
N CYS A 307 24.07 1.12 12.81
CA CYS A 307 22.89 0.27 12.70
C CYS A 307 23.20 -0.99 11.89
N HIS A 308 23.90 -0.87 10.76
CA HIS A 308 24.32 -2.02 9.96
C HIS A 308 25.21 -2.99 10.76
N LEU A 309 26.20 -2.47 11.48
CA LEU A 309 27.06 -3.31 12.33
C LEU A 309 26.26 -4.04 13.43
N ALA A 310 25.25 -3.37 14.00
CA ALA A 310 24.35 -3.98 14.97
C ALA A 310 23.46 -5.06 14.34
N GLN A 311 22.96 -4.83 13.12
CA GLN A 311 22.18 -5.80 12.36
C GLN A 311 23.01 -7.04 12.01
N ASP A 312 24.22 -6.88 11.50
CA ASP A 312 25.15 -7.98 11.21
C ASP A 312 25.46 -8.81 12.44
N ALA A 313 25.72 -8.14 13.57
CA ALA A 313 25.97 -8.80 14.85
C ALA A 313 24.74 -9.59 15.33
N ASN A 314 23.54 -9.02 15.19
CA ASN A 314 22.30 -9.69 15.52
C ASN A 314 22.04 -10.89 14.60
N LEU A 315 22.29 -10.76 13.29
CA LEU A 315 22.13 -11.83 12.31
C LEU A 315 23.07 -13.01 12.63
N LYS A 316 24.35 -12.72 12.87
CA LYS A 316 25.35 -13.71 13.31
C LYS A 316 24.94 -14.39 14.62
N ALA A 317 24.39 -13.64 15.58
CA ALA A 317 23.89 -14.19 16.83
C ALA A 317 22.63 -15.06 16.66
N ARG A 318 21.78 -14.78 15.67
CA ARG A 318 20.62 -15.63 15.31
C ARG A 318 21.09 -16.93 14.65
N LEU A 319 22.00 -16.84 13.69
CA LEU A 319 22.60 -18.01 13.01
C LEU A 319 23.32 -18.93 14.00
N ALA A 320 24.09 -18.37 14.94
CA ALA A 320 24.76 -19.14 16.00
C ALA A 320 23.76 -19.87 16.92
N ARG A 321 22.61 -19.27 17.21
CA ARG A 321 21.53 -19.88 18.01
C ARG A 321 20.78 -20.98 17.25
N SER A 322 20.55 -20.79 15.94
CA SER A 322 19.93 -21.80 15.07
C SER A 322 20.84 -23.03 14.90
N GLY A 323 22.14 -22.81 14.63
CA GLY A 323 23.13 -23.88 14.52
C GLY A 323 23.39 -24.65 15.82
N ALA A 324 23.16 -24.04 16.99
CA ALA A 324 23.24 -24.72 18.29
C ALA A 324 22.01 -25.61 18.58
N ARG A 325 20.83 -25.27 18.05
CA ARG A 325 19.63 -26.13 18.14
C ARG A 325 19.70 -27.32 17.19
N GLY A 326 20.24 -27.16 15.98
CA GLY A 326 20.43 -28.26 15.02
C GLY A 326 21.40 -29.37 15.46
N LYS A 327 22.29 -29.09 16.42
CA LYS A 327 23.22 -30.10 16.97
C LYS A 327 22.67 -30.93 18.13
N ARG A 328 21.47 -30.63 18.65
CA ARG A 328 20.80 -31.45 19.69
C ARG A 328 19.81 -32.49 19.13
N GLN A 329 19.52 -32.46 17.82
CA GLN A 329 18.66 -33.43 17.14
C GLN A 329 19.41 -34.05 15.94
N ARG A 330 20.58 -34.65 16.19
CA ARG A 330 21.18 -35.60 15.26
C ARG A 330 22.10 -36.58 16.01
N ARG A 331 21.47 -37.46 16.76
CA ARG A 331 21.98 -38.80 17.07
C ARG A 331 20.78 -39.74 16.99
N GLU A 332 20.57 -40.27 15.80
CA GLU A 332 20.11 -41.63 15.48
C GLU A 332 19.59 -41.65 14.03
N GLY A 333 20.13 -42.55 13.21
CA GLY A 333 19.64 -42.88 11.86
C GLY A 333 20.43 -42.30 10.69
N GLU A 334 21.37 -43.09 10.16
CA GLU A 334 21.90 -43.01 8.80
C GLU A 334 20.89 -43.67 7.83
N GLU A 335 20.65 -43.06 6.66
CA GLU A 335 20.64 -43.72 5.35
C GLU A 335 20.58 -42.68 4.22
N ASP A 336 21.25 -43.01 3.12
CA ASP A 336 21.70 -42.18 1.99
C ASP A 336 20.58 -41.69 1.03
N GLY A 337 20.89 -40.61 0.29
CA GLY A 337 20.16 -40.20 -0.92
C GLY A 337 20.57 -38.81 -1.43
N ASP A 338 21.27 -38.79 -2.56
CA ASP A 338 21.85 -37.63 -3.25
C ASP A 338 20.84 -36.59 -3.82
N VAL A 339 21.21 -35.31 -3.66
CA VAL A 339 21.20 -34.15 -4.59
C VAL A 339 20.05 -33.98 -5.61
N ASP A 340 19.28 -32.88 -5.50
CA ASP A 340 19.35 -31.78 -6.49
C ASP A 340 18.81 -30.43 -5.96
N ASN A 341 19.45 -29.35 -6.40
CA ASN A 341 19.20 -27.95 -6.06
C ASN A 341 18.13 -27.35 -6.97
N GLY A 342 17.14 -26.66 -6.39
CA GLY A 342 16.21 -25.80 -7.13
C GLY A 342 15.68 -24.69 -6.23
N ASP A 343 16.36 -23.55 -6.25
CA ASP A 343 15.96 -22.28 -5.63
C ASP A 343 15.03 -21.51 -6.57
N SER A 344 13.88 -21.05 -6.06
CA SER A 344 13.32 -19.69 -6.26
C SER A 344 11.81 -19.65 -6.05
N GLY A 345 11.41 -19.03 -4.93
CA GLY A 345 10.39 -17.97 -4.96
C GLY A 345 8.96 -18.31 -4.54
N SER A 346 8.65 -18.22 -3.24
CA SER A 346 7.38 -17.65 -2.73
C SER A 346 7.42 -17.48 -1.20
N GLU A 347 8.08 -16.45 -0.69
CA GLU A 347 8.15 -16.16 0.75
C GLU A 347 7.27 -14.97 1.15
N SER A 348 5.99 -14.98 0.79
CA SER A 348 5.06 -13.90 1.16
C SER A 348 3.89 -14.34 2.05
N GLU A 349 3.59 -15.64 2.14
CA GLU A 349 2.33 -16.10 2.77
C GLU A 349 2.51 -16.88 4.09
N GLU A 350 3.73 -17.17 4.54
CA GLU A 350 3.95 -17.93 5.79
C GLU A 350 4.08 -17.06 7.06
N TRP A 351 4.20 -15.73 6.92
CA TRP A 351 4.52 -14.85 8.05
C TRP A 351 3.41 -14.77 9.11
N LEU A 352 2.14 -14.84 8.72
CA LEU A 352 1.01 -14.70 9.67
C LEU A 352 0.81 -15.90 10.61
N LYS A 353 1.30 -17.11 10.26
CA LYS A 353 1.05 -18.32 11.07
C LYS A 353 2.02 -18.49 12.25
N SER A 354 3.13 -17.75 12.26
CA SER A 354 4.19 -17.93 13.27
C SER A 354 4.03 -17.07 14.53
N ILE A 355 3.01 -16.21 14.61
CA ILE A 355 2.84 -15.22 15.68
C ILE A 355 2.17 -15.80 16.95
N THR A 356 1.56 -16.98 16.91
CA THR A 356 0.70 -17.48 18.02
C THR A 356 1.32 -18.57 18.91
N ALA A 357 2.62 -18.84 18.84
CA ALA A 357 3.22 -19.83 19.74
C ALA A 357 4.62 -19.43 20.19
N SER A 358 4.73 -18.76 21.34
CA SER A 358 5.74 -19.09 22.37
C SER A 358 5.75 -18.06 23.51
N GLU A 359 4.79 -18.16 24.43
CA GLU A 359 4.97 -17.71 25.82
C GLU A 359 4.99 -18.94 26.71
N LYS A 360 6.18 -19.44 27.07
CA LYS A 360 6.39 -20.17 28.32
C LYS A 360 7.77 -19.89 28.92
N ASN A 361 7.69 -19.56 30.20
CA ASN A 361 8.70 -19.27 31.20
C ASN A 361 9.54 -20.52 31.54
N ASP A 362 10.73 -20.31 32.12
CA ASP A 362 11.51 -21.16 33.06
C ASP A 362 12.98 -20.66 33.03
N GLY A 363 13.74 -20.46 34.11
CA GLY A 363 13.65 -20.97 35.47
C GLY A 363 15.00 -21.60 35.91
N ALA A 364 15.93 -20.78 36.38
CA ALA A 364 17.05 -21.05 37.33
C ALA A 364 18.30 -21.94 37.01
N ALA A 365 19.47 -21.30 37.26
CA ALA A 365 20.63 -21.68 38.10
C ALA A 365 21.86 -22.52 37.59
N ASN A 366 23.02 -21.85 37.71
CA ASN A 366 24.39 -22.24 38.16
C ASN A 366 25.32 -23.16 37.32
N SER A 367 26.46 -22.63 36.85
CA SER A 367 27.76 -22.63 37.60
C SER A 367 29.00 -22.24 36.74
N ALA A 368 29.76 -21.28 37.27
CA ALA A 368 31.22 -21.04 37.29
C ALA A 368 32.16 -21.03 36.04
N ASN A 369 32.86 -19.88 35.97
CA ASN A 369 34.26 -19.64 35.60
C ASN A 369 34.74 -19.65 34.13
N SER A 370 34.80 -18.45 33.54
CA SER A 370 36.00 -17.99 32.82
C SER A 370 36.02 -16.46 32.74
N LYS A 371 37.16 -15.86 33.12
CA LYS A 371 37.42 -14.41 33.16
C LYS A 371 37.43 -13.83 31.73
N LYS A 372 36.26 -13.40 31.24
CA LYS A 372 36.15 -12.37 30.21
C LYS A 372 35.27 -11.26 30.79
N ARG A 373 35.80 -10.03 30.84
CA ARG A 373 35.07 -8.83 31.27
C ARG A 373 33.77 -8.72 30.46
N LYS A 374 32.67 -9.23 31.02
CA LYS A 374 31.32 -8.97 30.55
C LYS A 374 30.95 -7.60 31.09
N TYR A 375 30.88 -6.60 30.22
CA TYR A 375 30.04 -5.45 30.50
C TYR A 375 28.62 -5.97 30.66
N THR A 376 28.15 -6.09 31.90
CA THR A 376 26.74 -6.25 32.19
C THR A 376 26.07 -4.98 31.69
N ARG A 377 25.42 -5.09 30.52
CA ARG A 377 24.58 -4.05 29.95
C ARG A 377 23.50 -3.77 31.00
N ALA A 378 23.69 -2.71 31.79
CA ALA A 378 22.68 -2.23 32.71
C ALA A 378 21.38 -2.05 31.92
N GLU A 379 20.35 -2.75 32.36
CA GLU A 379 18.98 -2.71 31.83
C GLU A 379 18.34 -1.37 32.22
N PHE A 380 18.77 -0.31 31.55
CA PHE A 380 17.90 0.84 31.30
C PHE A 380 17.68 0.91 29.80
N PRO A 381 16.43 1.07 29.33
CA PRO A 381 16.09 0.93 27.93
C PRO A 381 16.75 2.07 27.17
N VAL A 382 17.89 1.78 26.54
CA VAL A 382 18.33 2.56 25.38
C VAL A 382 17.11 2.57 24.46
N PRO A 383 16.60 3.75 24.05
CA PRO A 383 15.48 3.79 23.12
C PRO A 383 15.86 2.89 21.95
N ILE A 384 15.02 1.87 21.70
CA ILE A 384 15.26 0.89 20.64
C ILE A 384 15.45 1.72 19.38
N CYS A 385 16.67 1.76 18.85
CA CYS A 385 16.93 2.45 17.60
C CYS A 385 15.94 1.86 16.58
N PRO A 386 15.05 2.66 15.98
CA PRO A 386 14.01 2.12 15.11
C PRO A 386 14.60 1.29 13.97
N ALA A 387 15.71 1.74 13.38
CA ALA A 387 16.46 1.01 12.35
C ALA A 387 17.18 -0.26 12.85
N CYS A 388 17.38 -0.43 14.16
CA CYS A 388 17.97 -1.65 14.75
C CYS A 388 16.92 -2.57 15.39
N SER A 389 15.66 -2.15 15.45
CA SER A 389 14.56 -3.02 15.90
C SER A 389 14.39 -4.21 14.96
N GLU A 390 13.75 -5.29 15.42
CA GLU A 390 13.55 -6.47 14.58
C GLU A 390 12.81 -6.14 13.27
N VAL A 391 11.74 -5.35 13.37
CA VAL A 391 10.95 -4.92 12.21
C VAL A 391 11.70 -3.85 11.41
N GLY A 392 12.22 -2.82 12.06
CA GLY A 392 12.87 -1.72 11.35
C GLY A 392 14.18 -2.12 10.67
N SER A 393 14.91 -3.11 11.19
CA SER A 393 16.09 -3.63 10.50
C SER A 393 15.77 -4.25 9.14
N GLN A 394 14.62 -4.93 9.03
CA GLN A 394 14.18 -5.54 7.77
C GLN A 394 13.80 -4.45 6.77
N LEU A 395 13.12 -3.41 7.24
CA LEU A 395 12.75 -2.25 6.43
C LEU A 395 13.95 -1.39 6.00
N CYS A 396 15.11 -1.53 6.65
CA CYS A 396 16.32 -0.78 6.35
C CYS A 396 17.30 -1.49 5.39
N LEU A 397 17.06 -2.75 4.99
CA LEU A 397 18.02 -3.55 4.22
C LEU A 397 18.45 -2.89 2.90
N GLU A 398 17.50 -2.29 2.18
CA GLU A 398 17.72 -1.65 0.87
C GLU A 398 17.84 -0.11 0.98
N LEU A 399 17.88 0.44 2.20
CA LEU A 399 17.89 1.89 2.40
C LEU A 399 19.32 2.45 2.48
N PRO A 400 19.56 3.65 1.91
CA PRO A 400 20.85 4.31 2.03
C PRO A 400 21.16 4.66 3.49
N PHE A 401 22.45 4.78 3.79
CA PHE A 401 22.89 5.28 5.09
C PHE A 401 22.76 6.79 5.18
N ALA A 402 22.27 7.25 6.32
CA ALA A 402 22.24 8.65 6.67
C ALA A 402 23.66 9.24 6.70
N TYR A 403 23.88 10.29 5.90
CA TYR A 403 25.15 11.00 5.85
C TYR A 403 25.29 11.92 7.07
N HIS A 404 26.17 11.55 8.00
CA HIS A 404 26.50 12.34 9.18
C HIS A 404 27.97 12.78 9.11
N PRO A 405 28.27 13.96 8.53
CA PRO A 405 29.64 14.42 8.35
C PRO A 405 30.34 14.78 9.67
N HIS A 406 29.57 15.12 10.70
CA HIS A 406 30.09 15.53 12.00
C HIS A 406 29.33 14.82 13.12
N SER A 407 30.06 14.11 13.98
CA SER A 407 29.52 13.61 15.24
C SER A 407 29.65 14.68 16.31
N ARG A 408 28.60 14.89 17.10
CA ARG A 408 28.62 15.77 18.28
C ARG A 408 28.34 14.95 19.52
N LEU A 409 29.16 15.10 20.56
CA LEU A 409 28.84 14.52 21.86
C LEU A 409 27.73 15.34 22.53
N MET A 410 26.74 14.67 23.08
CA MET A 410 25.67 15.26 23.87
C MET A 410 25.77 14.77 25.30
N CYS A 411 25.73 15.68 26.26
CA CYS A 411 25.77 15.31 27.67
C CYS A 411 24.43 14.75 28.14
N ARG A 412 24.48 13.57 28.75
CA ARG A 412 23.28 12.88 29.25
C ARG A 412 22.58 13.59 30.41
N VAL A 413 23.29 14.44 31.14
CA VAL A 413 22.75 15.20 32.30
C VAL A 413 22.18 16.53 31.85
N THR A 414 22.94 17.30 31.07
CA THR A 414 22.54 18.66 30.66
C THR A 414 21.79 18.69 29.33
N GLN A 415 21.74 17.57 28.59
CA GLN A 415 21.21 17.48 27.22
C GLN A 415 21.82 18.52 26.27
N SER A 416 23.01 19.03 26.60
CA SER A 416 23.72 20.06 25.83
C SER A 416 24.89 19.46 25.07
N VAL A 417 25.26 20.09 23.96
CA VAL A 417 26.45 19.71 23.17
C VAL A 417 27.69 19.84 24.06
N MET A 418 28.59 18.85 23.95
CA MET A 418 29.93 18.95 24.51
C MET A 418 30.84 19.55 23.43
N ASP A 419 31.36 20.73 23.71
CA ASP A 419 32.19 21.53 22.81
C ASP A 419 33.39 22.11 23.58
N GLU A 420 34.12 23.04 22.96
CA GLU A 420 35.27 23.71 23.58
C GLU A 420 34.92 24.45 24.89
N HIS A 421 33.66 24.88 25.05
CA HIS A 421 33.18 25.66 26.18
C HIS A 421 32.52 24.79 27.26
N ASN A 422 32.15 23.55 26.90
CA ASN A 422 31.59 22.53 27.77
C ASN A 422 32.21 21.15 27.45
N PRO A 423 33.52 20.97 27.68
CA PRO A 423 34.27 19.83 27.15
C PRO A 423 33.84 18.49 27.76
N PRO A 424 34.03 17.38 27.03
CA PRO A 424 33.80 16.04 27.53
C PRO A 424 34.82 15.65 28.61
N VAL A 425 34.34 15.01 29.66
CA VAL A 425 35.11 14.48 30.79
C VAL A 425 34.64 13.06 31.12
N VAL A 426 35.54 12.19 31.56
CA VAL A 426 35.28 10.77 31.81
C VAL A 426 35.45 10.41 33.28
N LEU A 427 34.51 9.63 33.79
CA LEU A 427 34.56 9.00 35.12
C LEU A 427 35.41 7.71 35.08
N PRO A 428 35.90 7.20 36.23
CA PRO A 428 36.70 5.96 36.28
C PRO A 428 36.01 4.72 35.70
N ASN A 429 34.68 4.66 35.67
CA ASN A 429 33.91 3.60 34.99
C ASN A 429 33.82 3.75 33.46
N GLY A 430 34.47 4.76 32.87
CA GLY A 430 34.47 5.02 31.44
C GLY A 430 33.26 5.79 30.92
N ARG A 431 32.38 6.30 31.79
CA ARG A 431 31.22 7.12 31.39
C ARG A 431 31.64 8.56 31.14
N VAL A 432 31.21 9.12 30.01
CA VAL A 432 31.55 10.48 29.57
C VAL A 432 30.38 11.43 29.85
N TYR A 433 30.68 12.54 30.51
CA TYR A 433 29.76 13.65 30.80
C TYR A 433 30.40 14.95 30.32
N SER A 434 29.65 16.05 30.26
CA SER A 434 30.26 17.36 30.03
C SER A 434 30.71 17.94 31.36
N LYS A 435 31.63 18.91 31.31
CA LYS A 435 32.07 19.64 32.50
C LYS A 435 30.89 20.20 33.32
N ARG A 436 29.94 20.89 32.66
CA ARG A 436 28.71 21.39 33.32
C ARG A 436 27.85 20.27 33.90
N GLY A 437 27.81 19.11 33.23
CA GLY A 437 27.08 17.93 33.72
C GLY A 437 27.67 17.37 35.01
N ILE A 438 29.00 17.32 35.12
CA ILE A 438 29.69 16.93 36.35
C ILE A 438 29.41 17.94 37.46
N GLU A 439 29.50 19.24 37.18
CA GLU A 439 29.19 20.30 38.16
C GLU A 439 27.77 20.15 38.72
N LEU A 440 26.78 19.87 37.87
CA LEU A 440 25.41 19.62 38.31
C LEU A 440 25.27 18.35 39.16
N LEU A 441 25.97 17.26 38.81
CA LEU A 441 25.92 16.02 39.58
C LEU A 441 26.58 16.19 40.97
N THR A 442 27.66 16.97 41.04
CA THR A 442 28.32 17.32 42.29
C THR A 442 27.42 18.21 43.16
N GLN A 443 26.77 19.23 42.58
CA GLN A 443 25.86 20.13 43.31
C GLN A 443 24.61 19.44 43.84
N ARG A 444 24.15 18.37 43.19
CA ARG A 444 23.00 17.58 43.64
C ARG A 444 23.30 16.67 44.83
N SER A 445 24.58 16.44 45.13
CA SER A 445 25.00 15.52 46.19
C SER A 445 25.43 16.34 47.42
N SER A 446 24.85 16.03 48.59
CA SER A 446 25.19 16.71 49.86
C SER A 446 26.67 16.55 50.23
N ASP A 447 27.30 15.47 49.79
CA ASP A 447 28.62 15.05 50.21
C ASP A 447 29.72 15.49 49.22
N GLY A 448 29.35 16.25 48.17
CA GLY A 448 30.28 16.71 47.12
C GLY A 448 30.83 15.61 46.21
N MET A 449 30.30 14.39 46.32
CA MET A 449 30.66 13.24 45.49
C MET A 449 29.81 13.17 44.22
N ILE A 450 30.36 12.58 43.15
CA ILE A 450 29.65 12.41 41.89
C ILE A 450 29.04 11.03 41.85
N THR A 451 27.71 10.96 41.82
CA THR A 451 27.00 9.70 41.59
C THR A 451 26.73 9.53 40.09
N CYS A 452 27.27 8.46 39.49
CA CYS A 452 27.04 8.14 38.09
C CYS A 452 25.57 7.78 37.85
N VAL A 453 24.92 8.44 36.89
CA VAL A 453 23.49 8.22 36.58
C VAL A 453 23.22 6.81 36.04
N ASP A 454 24.21 6.19 35.40
CA ASP A 454 24.03 4.89 34.72
C ASP A 454 24.37 3.69 35.60
N THR A 455 25.42 3.81 36.42
CA THR A 455 25.93 2.68 37.22
C THR A 455 25.68 2.86 38.70
N HIS A 456 25.23 4.04 39.13
CA HIS A 456 25.10 4.43 40.54
C HIS A 456 26.41 4.38 41.34
N ASP A 457 27.55 4.20 40.67
CA ASP A 457 28.86 4.27 41.31
C ASP A 457 29.16 5.71 41.74
N VAL A 458 29.83 5.84 42.88
CA VAL A 458 30.18 7.13 43.50
C VAL A 458 31.67 7.38 43.32
N TYR A 459 32.02 8.57 42.81
CA TYR A 459 33.40 8.97 42.54
C TYR A 459 33.73 10.34 43.12
N SER A 460 35.00 10.56 43.44
CA SER A 460 35.49 11.88 43.81
C SER A 460 35.56 12.78 42.57
N PRO A 461 35.28 14.10 42.68
CA PRO A 461 35.53 15.07 41.61
C PRO A 461 36.98 15.08 41.11
N THR A 462 37.94 14.66 41.93
CA THR A 462 39.36 14.56 41.54
C THR A 462 39.65 13.42 40.58
N ASP A 463 38.77 12.42 40.51
CA ASP A 463 38.98 11.21 39.70
C ASP A 463 38.53 11.40 38.24
N VAL A 464 37.92 12.56 37.96
CA VAL A 464 37.40 12.94 36.64
C VAL A 464 38.56 13.36 35.73
N LYS A 465 38.62 12.79 34.53
CA LYS A 465 39.68 13.11 33.55
C LYS A 465 39.12 13.77 32.29
N PRO A 466 39.82 14.73 31.67
CA PRO A 466 39.41 15.29 30.38
C PRO A 466 39.47 14.21 29.28
N VAL A 467 38.52 14.28 28.34
CA VAL A 467 38.53 13.47 27.13
C VAL A 467 38.83 14.39 25.96
N TYR A 468 39.77 13.99 25.12
CA TYR A 468 40.06 14.67 23.86
C TYR A 468 39.58 13.77 22.72
N ILE A 469 38.70 14.31 21.87
CA ILE A 469 38.26 13.65 20.65
C ILE A 469 39.11 14.26 19.53
N LEU A 470 39.87 13.42 18.84
CA LEU A 470 40.73 13.79 17.72
C LEU A 470 39.97 13.69 16.40
#